data_AF-A0A074LMG2-F1
#
_entry.id   AF-A0A074LMG2-F1
#
_cell.length_a   1.000
_cell.length_b   1.000
_cell.length_c   1.000
_cell.angle_alpha   90.00
_cell.angle_beta   90.00
_cell.angle_gamma   90.00
#
_symmetry.space_group_name_H-M   'P 1'
#
loop_
_entity.id
_entity.type
_entity.pdbx_description
1 polymer ?
#
loop_
_entity_poly.entity_id
_entity_poly.type
_entity_poly.pdbx_seq_one_letter_code
_entity_poly.pdbx_strand_id
1 'polypeptide(L)'
;MYKIMFVVLGAAFLLGGCTNSKTADDSPQKIAMNQQDNDSGMEEKLFQAVKIKVNEKYQFAQDLKITDVLIEGNSGFANLVFDLDHVMYEGCVYAYQENSEWKVDNFDLTPIDSKSHFTIHQVSGGLHDNPQQTYLISAGYLNDERISEIHLDYSQTGLMIIKVGAHQKTYFDTKQGVTQGSLEVKGYDEKGNEIIRE
;
A
#
# COMPACT_ATOMS: atom_id res chain seq x y z
N MET A 1 73.29 -14.87 8.68
CA MET A 1 73.86 -16.16 9.13
C MET A 1 73.99 -16.08 10.64
N TYR A 2 73.34 -16.82 11.54
CA TYR A 2 72.32 -17.87 11.55
C TYR A 2 71.32 -17.43 12.65
N LYS A 3 70.00 -17.43 12.40
CA LYS A 3 69.00 -17.19 13.44
C LYS A 3 68.67 -18.52 14.12
N ILE A 4 68.92 -18.61 15.42
CA ILE A 4 68.63 -19.79 16.23
C ILE A 4 67.13 -19.86 16.48
N MET A 5 66.59 -21.01 16.13
CA MET A 5 65.21 -21.47 16.18
C MET A 5 64.88 -21.89 17.62
N PHE A 6 63.89 -21.24 18.24
CA PHE A 6 63.22 -21.76 19.43
C PHE A 6 61.80 -22.15 19.05
N VAL A 7 61.57 -23.46 18.94
CA VAL A 7 60.24 -24.07 18.95
C VAL A 7 60.15 -24.84 20.25
N VAL A 8 59.32 -24.37 21.18
CA VAL A 8 58.84 -25.19 22.30
C VAL A 8 57.33 -25.11 22.33
N LEU A 9 56.78 -26.30 22.14
CA LEU A 9 55.41 -26.78 22.28
C LEU A 9 54.81 -26.42 23.65
N GLY A 10 53.49 -26.19 23.70
CA GLY A 10 52.76 -26.20 24.96
C GLY A 10 51.31 -25.79 24.82
N ALA A 11 50.47 -26.72 24.34
CA ALA A 11 49.02 -26.58 24.29
C ALA A 11 48.40 -26.48 25.69
N ALA A 12 47.38 -25.63 25.83
CA ALA A 12 46.39 -25.72 26.89
C ALA A 12 44.99 -25.52 26.29
N PHE A 13 44.27 -26.62 26.23
CA PHE A 13 42.83 -26.75 26.09
C PHE A 13 42.08 -25.70 26.93
N LEU A 14 41.06 -25.06 26.38
CA LEU A 14 39.84 -24.74 27.13
C LEU A 14 38.62 -24.58 26.19
N LEU A 15 37.64 -25.46 26.43
CA LEU A 15 36.17 -25.29 26.33
C LEU A 15 35.59 -25.24 24.89
N GLY A 16 34.59 -26.03 24.48
CA GLY A 16 33.58 -26.78 25.22
C GLY A 16 32.17 -26.25 24.87
N GLY A 17 31.41 -27.01 24.07
CA GLY A 17 29.95 -26.89 23.86
C GLY A 17 29.51 -25.81 22.85
N CYS A 18 28.44 -25.94 22.05
CA CYS A 18 27.45 -27.00 21.87
C CYS A 18 26.85 -26.86 20.46
N THR A 19 26.21 -27.95 20.07
CA THR A 19 25.56 -28.35 18.83
C THR A 19 24.40 -27.47 18.30
N ASN A 20 24.13 -27.69 17.01
CA ASN A 20 22.88 -27.47 16.24
C ASN A 20 22.70 -26.10 15.58
N SER A 21 23.31 -25.95 14.41
CA SER A 21 22.80 -25.07 13.36
C SER A 21 21.43 -25.59 12.90
N LYS A 22 20.36 -25.09 13.53
CA LYS A 22 19.04 -25.10 12.90
C LYS A 22 19.11 -24.17 11.71
N THR A 23 18.89 -24.74 10.53
CA THR A 23 18.58 -24.06 9.29
C THR A 23 17.52 -23.00 9.57
N ALA A 24 17.86 -21.73 9.33
CA ALA A 24 16.90 -20.65 9.32
C ALA A 24 16.00 -20.87 8.09
N ASP A 25 14.80 -21.37 8.35
CA ASP A 25 13.67 -21.32 7.45
C ASP A 25 13.21 -19.86 7.41
N ASP A 26 13.71 -19.12 6.43
CA ASP A 26 13.43 -17.69 6.24
C ASP A 26 12.07 -17.55 5.55
N SER A 27 11.03 -17.95 6.27
CA SER A 27 9.65 -17.55 6.00
C SER A 27 9.48 -16.10 6.45
N PRO A 28 8.95 -15.19 5.62
CA PRO A 28 8.75 -13.80 6.02
C PRO A 28 7.90 -13.73 7.28
N GLN A 29 8.49 -13.22 8.36
CA GLN A 29 7.77 -12.88 9.57
C GLN A 29 6.67 -11.88 9.20
N LYS A 30 5.41 -12.29 9.35
CA LYS A 30 4.31 -11.35 9.60
C LYS A 30 4.76 -10.45 10.75
N ILE A 31 4.95 -9.18 10.47
CA ILE A 31 5.14 -8.17 11.51
C ILE A 31 3.85 -8.20 12.33
N ALA A 32 3.93 -8.84 13.49
CA ALA A 32 2.89 -8.80 14.50
C ALA A 32 2.81 -7.36 15.01
N MET A 33 1.61 -6.77 14.85
CA MET A 33 1.22 -5.49 15.43
C MET A 33 1.68 -5.39 16.88
N ASN A 34 2.50 -4.38 17.17
CA ASN A 34 2.62 -3.79 18.49
C ASN A 34 3.20 -2.38 18.32
N GLN A 35 2.51 -1.39 18.94
CA GLN A 35 2.52 0.08 18.75
C GLN A 35 1.43 0.54 17.76
N GLN A 36 0.45 1.38 18.07
CA GLN A 36 0.18 2.21 19.25
C GLN A 36 -1.30 2.69 19.20
N ASP A 37 -2.03 2.64 20.32
CA ASP A 37 -3.50 2.82 20.49
C ASP A 37 -4.15 4.18 20.05
N ASN A 38 -3.50 4.97 19.19
CA ASN A 38 -4.06 6.25 18.69
C ASN A 38 -4.52 6.21 17.22
N ASP A 39 -3.96 5.32 16.39
CA ASP A 39 -4.26 5.32 14.95
C ASP A 39 -5.64 4.72 14.62
N SER A 40 -6.08 3.73 15.39
CA SER A 40 -7.39 3.08 15.19
C SER A 40 -8.57 4.06 15.32
N GLY A 41 -8.46 5.07 16.18
CA GLY A 41 -9.49 6.10 16.35
C GLY A 41 -9.54 7.11 15.20
N MET A 42 -8.42 7.35 14.53
CA MET A 42 -8.35 8.27 13.38
C MET A 42 -8.86 7.59 12.12
N GLU A 43 -8.46 6.34 11.87
CA GLU A 43 -8.97 5.53 10.77
C GLU A 43 -10.49 5.34 10.86
N GLU A 44 -11.03 5.08 12.05
CA GLU A 44 -12.49 4.93 12.23
C GLU A 44 -13.23 6.24 11.92
N LYS A 45 -12.73 7.40 12.37
CA LYS A 45 -13.36 8.68 12.07
C LYS A 45 -13.28 9.02 10.57
N LEU A 46 -12.16 8.71 9.93
CA LEU A 46 -12.01 8.83 8.48
C LEU A 46 -13.02 7.93 7.77
N PHE A 47 -13.13 6.67 8.18
CA PHE A 47 -14.11 5.72 7.66
C PHE A 47 -15.54 6.26 7.77
N GLN A 48 -15.92 6.86 8.90
CA GLN A 48 -17.23 7.47 9.06
C GLN A 48 -17.45 8.65 8.09
N ALA A 49 -16.45 9.52 7.91
CA ALA A 49 -16.55 10.62 6.95
C ALA A 49 -16.72 10.12 5.50
N VAL A 50 -15.95 9.09 5.12
CA VAL A 50 -16.08 8.42 3.82
C VAL A 50 -17.47 7.81 3.66
N LYS A 51 -17.95 7.09 4.68
CA LYS A 51 -19.27 6.46 4.67
C LYS A 51 -20.40 7.46 4.50
N ILE A 52 -20.34 8.60 5.19
CA ILE A 52 -21.31 9.69 5.02
C ILE A 52 -21.26 10.17 3.56
N LYS A 53 -20.07 10.47 3.04
CA LYS A 53 -19.93 11.01 1.68
C LYS A 53 -20.41 10.06 0.59
N VAL A 54 -20.11 8.76 0.72
CA VAL A 54 -20.58 7.73 -0.20
C VAL A 54 -22.11 7.66 -0.17
N ASN A 55 -22.73 7.66 1.01
CA ASN A 55 -24.19 7.58 1.15
C ASN A 55 -24.91 8.87 0.72
N GLU A 56 -24.27 10.03 0.80
CA GLU A 56 -24.79 11.28 0.21
C GLU A 56 -24.94 11.18 -1.31
N LYS A 57 -24.00 10.50 -2.00
CA LYS A 57 -23.99 10.36 -3.46
C LYS A 57 -24.76 9.14 -3.97
N TYR A 58 -24.55 7.98 -3.36
CA TYR A 58 -25.04 6.67 -3.79
C TYR A 58 -25.94 6.06 -2.73
N GLN A 59 -27.06 6.73 -2.42
CA GLN A 59 -28.04 6.29 -1.44
C GLN A 59 -28.14 4.76 -1.36
N PHE A 60 -28.07 4.18 -0.15
CA PHE A 60 -28.11 2.72 0.10
C PHE A 60 -26.85 1.93 -0.29
N ALA A 61 -25.66 2.53 -0.24
CA ALA A 61 -24.41 1.78 -0.30
C ALA A 61 -24.31 0.77 0.85
N GLN A 62 -24.04 -0.49 0.52
CA GLN A 62 -23.93 -1.62 1.45
C GLN A 62 -22.49 -2.12 1.51
N ASP A 63 -22.14 -2.77 2.61
CA ASP A 63 -20.85 -3.45 2.79
C ASP A 63 -19.60 -2.61 2.48
N LEU A 64 -19.70 -1.29 2.64
CA LEU A 64 -18.59 -0.36 2.49
C LEU A 64 -17.43 -0.73 3.40
N LYS A 65 -16.24 -0.88 2.79
CA LYS A 65 -14.97 -1.17 3.45
C LYS A 65 -13.89 -0.25 2.91
N ILE A 66 -13.00 0.18 3.80
CA ILE A 66 -11.70 0.72 3.40
C ILE A 66 -10.74 -0.48 3.32
N THR A 67 -10.10 -0.67 2.18
CA THR A 67 -9.14 -1.77 1.95
C THR A 67 -7.72 -1.35 2.28
N ASP A 68 -7.40 -0.07 2.06
CA ASP A 68 -6.09 0.52 2.26
C ASP A 68 -6.27 1.94 2.78
N VAL A 69 -5.46 2.35 3.75
CA VAL A 69 -5.50 3.68 4.35
C VAL A 69 -4.10 4.18 4.65
N LEU A 70 -3.87 5.46 4.39
CA LEU A 70 -2.69 6.20 4.81
C LEU A 70 -3.14 7.52 5.44
N ILE A 71 -2.70 7.77 6.67
CA ILE A 71 -2.93 9.04 7.37
C ILE A 71 -1.59 9.71 7.61
N GLU A 72 -1.42 10.92 7.10
CA GLU A 72 -0.21 11.74 7.25
C GLU A 72 -0.60 13.14 7.73
N GLY A 73 -0.37 13.40 9.02
CA GLY A 73 -0.80 14.65 9.66
C GLY A 73 -2.33 14.82 9.58
N ASN A 74 -2.78 15.92 8.98
CA ASN A 74 -4.22 16.19 8.78
C ASN A 74 -4.73 15.67 7.43
N SER A 75 -3.96 14.87 6.69
CA SER A 75 -4.35 14.31 5.40
C SER A 75 -4.60 12.81 5.51
N GLY A 76 -5.69 12.35 4.89
CA GLY A 76 -6.11 10.96 4.87
C GLY A 76 -6.35 10.54 3.42
N PHE A 77 -5.76 9.43 3.05
CA PHE A 77 -5.90 8.82 1.73
C PHE A 77 -6.41 7.40 1.93
N ALA A 78 -7.42 6.98 1.18
CA ALA A 78 -7.93 5.62 1.32
C ALA A 78 -8.37 5.05 -0.02
N ASN A 79 -8.28 3.73 -0.11
CA ASN A 79 -8.94 2.92 -1.13
C ASN A 79 -10.14 2.21 -0.50
N LEU A 80 -11.25 2.10 -1.23
CA LEU A 80 -12.51 1.60 -0.70
C LEU A 80 -13.26 0.75 -1.72
N VAL A 81 -14.08 -0.16 -1.21
CA VAL A 81 -15.02 -0.96 -1.99
C VAL A 81 -16.38 -0.99 -1.30
N PHE A 82 -17.46 -1.04 -2.06
CA PHE A 82 -18.83 -1.18 -1.55
C PHE A 82 -19.75 -1.80 -2.58
N ASP A 83 -20.89 -2.31 -2.13
CA ASP A 83 -21.94 -2.82 -3.00
C ASP A 83 -23.07 -1.80 -3.15
N LEU A 84 -23.52 -1.58 -4.37
CA LEU A 84 -24.70 -0.76 -4.71
C LEU A 84 -25.58 -1.57 -5.65
N ASP A 85 -26.78 -1.95 -5.19
CA ASP A 85 -27.75 -2.73 -5.99
C ASP A 85 -27.13 -3.97 -6.68
N HIS A 86 -26.31 -4.72 -5.95
CA HIS A 86 -25.58 -5.91 -6.43
C HIS A 86 -24.48 -5.64 -7.47
N VAL A 87 -24.10 -4.37 -7.66
CA VAL A 87 -22.92 -3.97 -8.41
C VAL A 87 -21.85 -3.54 -7.42
N MET A 88 -20.67 -4.17 -7.51
CA MET A 88 -19.54 -3.79 -6.69
C MET A 88 -18.89 -2.53 -7.28
N TYR A 89 -18.67 -1.55 -6.42
CA TYR A 89 -17.98 -0.30 -6.71
C TYR A 89 -16.65 -0.29 -5.96
N GLU A 90 -15.69 0.41 -6.55
CA GLU A 90 -14.39 0.67 -5.94
C GLU A 90 -13.98 2.12 -6.17
N GLY A 91 -12.96 2.54 -5.44
CA GLY A 91 -12.17 3.70 -5.79
C GLY A 91 -11.48 4.34 -4.60
N CYS A 92 -11.00 5.55 -4.78
CA CYS A 92 -10.12 6.19 -3.81
C CYS A 92 -10.58 7.58 -3.39
N VAL A 93 -10.12 8.01 -2.22
CA VAL A 93 -10.55 9.23 -1.56
C VAL A 93 -9.37 9.97 -0.97
N TYR A 94 -9.39 11.30 -1.12
CA TYR A 94 -8.65 12.25 -0.28
C TYR A 94 -9.61 12.92 0.71
N ALA A 95 -9.22 12.89 1.98
CA ALA A 95 -9.88 13.59 3.06
C ALA A 95 -8.86 14.40 3.88
N TYR A 96 -9.35 15.42 4.56
CA TYR A 96 -8.55 16.22 5.48
C TYR A 96 -9.25 16.40 6.82
N GLN A 97 -8.47 16.63 7.87
CA GLN A 97 -8.98 16.92 9.20
C GLN A 97 -9.02 18.44 9.44
N GLU A 98 -10.20 18.97 9.74
CA GLU A 98 -10.40 20.37 10.15
C GLU A 98 -11.19 20.40 11.45
N ASN A 99 -10.70 21.11 12.46
CA ASN A 99 -11.37 21.20 13.79
C ASN A 99 -11.69 19.84 14.43
N SER A 100 -10.81 18.84 14.27
CA SER A 100 -10.97 17.45 14.73
C SER A 100 -11.99 16.60 13.95
N GLU A 101 -12.60 17.14 12.89
CA GLU A 101 -13.53 16.43 12.02
C GLU A 101 -12.87 16.11 10.68
N TRP A 102 -13.10 14.89 10.18
CA TRP A 102 -12.65 14.50 8.84
C TRP A 102 -13.66 14.95 7.79
N LYS A 103 -13.17 15.53 6.70
CA LYS A 103 -13.95 16.00 5.56
C LYS A 103 -13.39 15.38 4.29
N VAL A 104 -14.26 14.78 3.48
CA VAL A 104 -13.89 14.26 2.17
C VAL A 104 -13.88 15.40 1.16
N ASP A 105 -12.74 15.62 0.53
CA ASP A 105 -12.54 16.68 -0.45
C ASP A 105 -12.67 16.16 -1.88
N ASN A 106 -11.97 15.07 -2.17
CA ASN A 106 -11.91 14.49 -3.50
C ASN A 106 -12.10 12.98 -3.43
N PHE A 107 -12.80 12.43 -4.41
CA PHE A 107 -12.97 10.99 -4.52
C PHE A 107 -13.31 10.63 -5.97
N ASP A 108 -12.77 9.49 -6.39
CA ASP A 108 -13.11 8.87 -7.66
C ASP A 108 -13.64 7.47 -7.39
N LEU A 109 -14.79 7.15 -7.99
CA LEU A 109 -15.53 5.92 -7.72
C LEU A 109 -16.13 5.41 -9.02
N THR A 110 -15.88 4.13 -9.32
CA THR A 110 -16.39 3.46 -10.52
C THR A 110 -16.98 2.10 -10.17
N PRO A 111 -18.01 1.61 -10.89
CA PRO A 111 -18.36 0.20 -10.83
C PRO A 111 -17.19 -0.65 -11.34
N ILE A 112 -16.98 -1.83 -10.76
CA ILE A 112 -15.96 -2.78 -11.19
C ILE A 112 -16.39 -3.42 -12.51
N ASP A 113 -15.58 -3.22 -13.56
CA ASP A 113 -15.74 -3.95 -14.81
C ASP A 113 -14.99 -5.30 -14.75
N SER A 114 -15.73 -6.36 -14.45
CA SER A 114 -15.21 -7.74 -14.39
C SER A 114 -14.51 -8.25 -15.66
N LYS A 115 -14.65 -7.56 -16.80
CA LYS A 115 -13.97 -7.93 -18.05
C LYS A 115 -12.57 -7.35 -18.19
N SER A 116 -12.30 -6.25 -17.49
CA SER A 116 -10.99 -5.59 -17.47
C SER A 116 -10.05 -6.34 -16.52
N HIS A 117 -8.75 -6.39 -16.80
CA HIS A 117 -7.79 -7.08 -15.92
C HIS A 117 -7.66 -6.40 -14.55
N PHE A 118 -7.68 -5.08 -14.55
CA PHE A 118 -7.83 -4.22 -13.38
C PHE A 118 -8.43 -2.89 -13.78
N THR A 119 -8.83 -2.12 -12.77
CA THR A 119 -9.27 -0.73 -12.88
C THR A 119 -8.16 0.20 -12.38
N ILE A 120 -8.17 1.47 -12.83
CA ILE A 120 -7.17 2.47 -12.46
C ILE A 120 -7.89 3.74 -12.01
N HIS A 121 -7.59 4.15 -10.79
CA HIS A 121 -7.92 5.46 -10.25
C HIS A 121 -6.68 6.31 -10.15
N GLN A 122 -6.78 7.55 -10.65
CA GLN A 122 -5.75 8.58 -10.53
C GLN A 122 -6.40 9.87 -10.03
N VAL A 123 -6.20 10.17 -8.74
CA VAL A 123 -6.76 11.38 -8.12
C VAL A 123 -5.61 12.27 -7.68
N SER A 124 -5.58 13.50 -8.19
CA SER A 124 -4.55 14.49 -7.84
C SER A 124 -5.18 15.80 -7.38
N GLY A 125 -4.48 16.51 -6.50
CA GLY A 125 -4.91 17.80 -5.97
C GLY A 125 -3.84 18.50 -5.14
N GLY A 126 -4.18 19.64 -4.57
CA GLY A 126 -3.38 20.29 -3.51
C GLY A 126 -3.83 19.81 -2.13
N LEU A 127 -2.91 19.70 -1.18
CA LEU A 127 -3.27 19.40 0.21
C LEU A 127 -4.04 20.58 0.82
N HIS A 128 -5.01 20.27 1.69
CA HIS A 128 -5.87 21.28 2.32
C HIS A 128 -5.06 22.37 3.05
N ASP A 129 -4.14 21.96 3.92
CA ASP A 129 -3.34 22.89 4.74
C ASP A 129 -2.27 23.66 3.93
N ASN A 130 -1.89 23.13 2.76
CA ASN A 130 -0.91 23.75 1.89
C ASN A 130 -1.21 23.40 0.42
N PRO A 131 -2.02 24.20 -0.28
CA PRO A 131 -2.41 23.91 -1.67
C PRO A 131 -1.25 23.89 -2.68
N GLN A 132 -0.07 24.41 -2.30
CA GLN A 132 1.15 24.32 -3.13
C GLN A 132 1.83 22.96 -3.04
N GLN A 133 1.57 22.19 -1.98
CA GLN A 133 2.00 20.81 -1.85
C GLN A 133 0.92 19.93 -2.47
N THR A 134 1.27 19.22 -3.52
CA THR A 134 0.32 18.38 -4.26
C THR A 134 0.33 16.94 -3.77
N TYR A 135 -0.73 16.21 -4.06
CA TYR A 135 -0.81 14.77 -3.90
C TYR A 135 -1.26 14.09 -5.21
N LEU A 136 -0.91 12.82 -5.34
CA LEU A 136 -1.43 11.89 -6.34
C LEU A 136 -1.75 10.57 -5.62
N ILE A 137 -2.98 10.09 -5.79
CA ILE A 137 -3.43 8.76 -5.39
C ILE A 137 -3.49 7.89 -6.64
N SER A 138 -2.86 6.73 -6.58
CA SER A 138 -2.92 5.69 -7.59
C SER A 138 -3.51 4.45 -6.95
N ALA A 139 -4.70 4.05 -7.37
CA ALA A 139 -5.39 2.91 -6.79
C ALA A 139 -6.12 2.10 -7.86
N GLY A 140 -6.63 0.94 -7.48
CA GLY A 140 -7.49 0.16 -8.35
C GLY A 140 -7.87 -1.20 -7.80
N TYR A 141 -8.74 -1.89 -8.53
CA TYR A 141 -9.24 -3.23 -8.25
C TYR A 141 -8.68 -4.25 -9.23
N LEU A 142 -8.27 -5.41 -8.72
CA LEU A 142 -7.65 -6.50 -9.47
C LEU A 142 -8.67 -7.60 -9.76
N ASN A 143 -9.06 -7.74 -11.02
CA ASN A 143 -9.94 -8.82 -11.46
C ASN A 143 -9.15 -10.06 -11.90
N ASP A 144 -7.93 -9.87 -12.44
CA ASP A 144 -7.08 -10.95 -12.91
C ASP A 144 -6.14 -11.45 -11.80
N GLU A 145 -6.45 -12.65 -11.28
CA GLU A 145 -5.69 -13.28 -10.20
C GLU A 145 -4.27 -13.71 -10.59
N ARG A 146 -3.93 -13.63 -11.87
CA ARG A 146 -2.56 -13.90 -12.34
C ARG A 146 -1.61 -12.75 -12.06
N ILE A 147 -2.12 -11.55 -11.78
CA ILE A 147 -1.31 -10.38 -11.48
C ILE A 147 -0.70 -10.53 -10.08
N SER A 148 0.62 -10.58 -10.02
CA SER A 148 1.40 -10.62 -8.77
C SER A 148 2.15 -9.32 -8.49
N GLU A 149 2.33 -8.46 -9.50
CA GLU A 149 2.93 -7.14 -9.33
C GLU A 149 2.19 -6.07 -10.13
N ILE A 150 2.03 -4.89 -9.53
CA ILE A 150 1.61 -3.66 -10.21
C ILE A 150 2.80 -2.71 -10.24
N HIS A 151 3.15 -2.25 -11.43
CA HIS A 151 4.22 -1.30 -11.67
C HIS A 151 3.60 0.04 -11.99
N LEU A 152 3.93 1.04 -11.18
CA LEU A 152 3.47 2.43 -11.30
C LEU A 152 4.67 3.28 -11.71
N ASP A 153 4.71 3.68 -12.98
CA ASP A 153 5.78 4.54 -13.50
C ASP A 153 5.38 6.00 -13.37
N TYR A 154 5.87 6.64 -12.29
CA TYR A 154 5.65 8.05 -12.04
C TYR A 154 6.71 8.88 -12.77
N SER A 155 6.28 9.74 -13.69
CA SER A 155 7.19 10.57 -14.50
C SER A 155 8.24 11.37 -13.71
N GLN A 156 7.96 11.73 -12.45
CA GLN A 156 8.85 12.55 -11.61
C GLN A 156 9.61 11.76 -10.54
N THR A 157 9.06 10.64 -10.05
CA THR A 157 9.65 9.88 -8.93
C THR A 157 10.16 8.50 -9.34
N GLY A 158 9.95 8.10 -10.59
CA GLY A 158 10.34 6.81 -11.13
C GLY A 158 9.37 5.69 -10.79
N LEU A 159 9.84 4.46 -11.00
CA LEU A 159 9.06 3.24 -10.87
C LEU A 159 8.82 2.86 -9.40
N MET A 160 7.55 2.67 -9.06
CA MET A 160 7.10 1.99 -7.84
C MET A 160 6.57 0.60 -8.20
N ILE A 161 6.98 -0.43 -7.46
CA ILE A 161 6.50 -1.80 -7.65
C ILE A 161 5.71 -2.20 -6.41
N ILE A 162 4.43 -2.51 -6.59
CA ILE A 162 3.55 -3.06 -5.58
C ILE A 162 3.46 -4.56 -5.79
N LYS A 163 3.89 -5.34 -4.79
CA LYS A 163 3.66 -6.79 -4.77
C LYS A 163 2.24 -7.06 -4.32
N VAL A 164 1.50 -7.83 -5.11
CA VAL A 164 0.12 -8.21 -4.85
C VAL A 164 0.13 -9.51 -4.04
N GLY A 165 -0.51 -9.48 -2.86
CA GLY A 165 -0.66 -10.67 -2.03
C GLY A 165 -1.61 -11.70 -2.63
N ALA A 166 -1.48 -12.95 -2.20
CA ALA A 166 -2.45 -13.99 -2.56
C ALA A 166 -3.87 -13.55 -2.15
N HIS A 167 -4.78 -13.52 -3.12
CA HIS A 167 -6.18 -13.07 -2.98
C HIS A 167 -6.38 -11.57 -2.71
N GLN A 168 -5.34 -10.74 -2.77
CA GLN A 168 -5.49 -9.29 -2.71
C GLN A 168 -6.25 -8.82 -3.96
N LYS A 169 -7.30 -8.02 -3.75
CA LYS A 169 -8.18 -7.52 -4.82
C LYS A 169 -8.00 -6.03 -5.10
N THR A 170 -7.13 -5.34 -4.38
CA THR A 170 -6.89 -3.90 -4.54
C THR A 170 -5.40 -3.60 -4.56
N TYR A 171 -5.01 -2.48 -5.17
CA TYR A 171 -3.69 -1.89 -4.98
C TYR A 171 -3.85 -0.40 -4.67
N PHE A 172 -2.87 0.17 -3.97
CA PHE A 172 -2.90 1.54 -3.51
C PHE A 172 -1.48 2.08 -3.32
N ASP A 173 -1.23 3.27 -3.84
CA ASP A 173 -0.04 4.06 -3.56
C ASP A 173 -0.39 5.55 -3.60
N THR A 174 0.35 6.33 -2.82
CA THR A 174 0.20 7.78 -2.81
C THR A 174 1.56 8.45 -2.91
N LYS A 175 1.61 9.58 -3.61
CA LYS A 175 2.81 10.41 -3.72
C LYS A 175 2.47 11.86 -3.40
N GLN A 176 3.27 12.48 -2.55
CA GLN A 176 3.18 13.91 -2.26
C GLN A 176 4.30 14.69 -2.96
N GLY A 177 4.06 15.96 -3.26
CA GLY A 177 5.01 16.82 -3.95
C GLY A 177 5.20 16.48 -5.43
N VAL A 178 4.36 15.61 -5.98
CA VAL A 178 4.36 15.23 -7.40
C VAL A 178 3.30 16.07 -8.11
N THR A 179 3.71 16.84 -9.11
CA THR A 179 2.77 17.57 -9.97
C THR A 179 2.24 16.65 -11.06
N GLN A 180 0.99 16.85 -11.48
CA GLN A 180 0.31 16.04 -12.50
C GLN A 180 1.27 15.46 -13.54
N GLY A 181 1.39 14.14 -13.55
CA GLY A 181 2.26 13.40 -14.43
C GLY A 181 1.50 12.23 -15.02
N SER A 182 1.83 11.86 -16.25
CA SER A 182 1.39 10.59 -16.81
C SER A 182 1.89 9.48 -15.89
N LEU A 183 0.96 8.71 -15.35
CA LEU A 183 1.24 7.44 -14.69
C LEU A 183 0.92 6.35 -15.69
N GLU A 184 1.92 5.57 -16.05
CA GLU A 184 1.73 4.30 -16.76
C GLU A 184 1.54 3.20 -15.72
N VAL A 185 0.49 2.39 -15.87
CA VAL A 185 0.20 1.28 -14.95
C VAL A 185 0.33 -0.04 -15.70
N LYS A 186 1.16 -0.93 -15.17
CA LYS A 186 1.38 -2.27 -15.75
C LYS A 186 1.15 -3.36 -14.73
N GLY A 187 0.52 -4.44 -15.17
CA GLY A 187 0.35 -5.65 -14.38
C GLY A 187 1.30 -6.76 -14.86
N TYR A 188 1.98 -7.43 -13.93
CA TYR A 188 2.90 -8.53 -14.21
C TYR A 188 2.50 -9.80 -13.47
N ASP A 189 2.78 -10.96 -14.10
CA ASP A 189 2.65 -12.28 -13.46
C ASP A 189 3.86 -12.64 -12.59
N GLU A 190 3.79 -13.76 -11.87
CA GLU A 190 4.86 -14.22 -10.97
C GLU A 190 6.20 -14.53 -11.68
N LYS A 191 6.18 -14.63 -13.02
CA LYS A 191 7.36 -14.88 -13.85
C LYS A 191 7.92 -13.58 -14.44
N GLY A 192 7.30 -12.43 -14.16
CA GLY A 192 7.66 -11.13 -14.70
C GLY A 192 7.18 -10.88 -16.13
N ASN A 193 6.21 -11.64 -16.63
CA ASN A 193 5.58 -11.35 -17.93
C ASN A 193 4.54 -10.24 -17.76
N GLU A 194 4.56 -9.24 -18.65
CA GLU A 194 3.52 -8.20 -18.72
C GLU A 194 2.20 -8.84 -19.16
N ILE A 195 1.16 -8.68 -18.33
CA ILE A 195 -0.21 -9.10 -18.63
C ILE A 195 -0.95 -7.98 -19.35
N ILE A 196 -0.75 -6.73 -18.91
CA ILE A 196 -1.44 -5.55 -19.42
C ILE A 196 -0.62 -4.27 -19.14
N ARG A 197 -0.88 -3.25 -19.95
CA ARG A 197 -0.33 -1.89 -19.87
C ARG A 197 -1.44 -0.91 -20.26
N GLU A 198 -1.62 0.12 -19.43
CA GLU A 198 -2.55 1.25 -19.64
C GLU A 198 -1.85 2.58 -19.34
#